data_AF-A0A2E1K1N2-F1
#
_entry.id   AF-A0A2E1K1N2-F1
#
_cell.length_a   1.000
_cell.length_b   1.000
_cell.length_c   1.000
_cell.angle_alpha   90.00
_cell.angle_beta   90.00
_cell.angle_gamma   90.00
#
_symmetry.space_group_name_H-M   'P 1'
#
loop_
_entity.id
_entity.type
_entity.pdbx_description
1 polymer ?
#
loop_
_entity_poly.entity_id
_entity_poly.type
_entity_poly.pdbx_seq_one_letter_code
_entity_poly.pdbx_strand_id
1 'polypeptide(L)'
;MVQSNVNGKTTSKEAKSASTSSDPVVTYLNAISGFRSLTKEEEVDLFTRYKNGDDAAYNEIVESNLRLVVKVARRYFGRGIAMLDLIEEGNLGLLHAIKKFEVERGFRFSTYSIWWIKQYIERAIMNQSRQIRLPVHVIKKLTSYLNAGTKMGKSGTEEVSCEEIASHFDVEVDQVQHIMKYKLDTKSLDDTGYTDSDVSLSSVVVDPKSRDPLDIVGNDSTKQLLNEWLDKLDELDYQVIIHRYGLEGHDAKTLEEVGAVVGLTRERVRQIQIRALSRMRRCMNFSGIDLNEANMGDQDL
;
A
#
# COMPACT_ATOMS: atom_id res chain seq x y z
N MET A 1 72.66 -0.05 -20.22
CA MET A 1 72.98 -1.42 -20.68
C MET A 1 73.01 -2.30 -19.44
N VAL A 2 72.17 -3.34 -19.39
CA VAL A 2 72.14 -4.49 -18.44
C VAL A 2 71.66 -4.15 -17.00
N GLN A 3 70.41 -4.42 -16.56
CA GLN A 3 69.68 -5.68 -16.24
C GLN A 3 70.25 -6.54 -15.09
N SER A 4 69.55 -6.56 -13.95
CA SER A 4 69.45 -7.67 -12.97
C SER A 4 68.20 -7.40 -12.09
N ASN A 5 67.02 -7.93 -12.41
CA ASN A 5 66.46 -9.23 -12.01
C ASN A 5 66.23 -9.40 -10.49
N VAL A 6 64.99 -9.15 -10.02
CA VAL A 6 64.40 -9.90 -8.91
C VAL A 6 62.95 -10.24 -9.29
N ASN A 7 62.71 -11.54 -9.30
CA ASN A 7 61.54 -12.25 -9.76
C ASN A 7 60.65 -12.54 -8.55
N GLY A 8 59.36 -12.20 -8.64
CA GLY A 8 58.38 -12.42 -7.57
C GLY A 8 56.98 -12.59 -8.14
N LYS A 9 56.81 -13.52 -9.08
CA LYS A 9 55.48 -13.96 -9.54
C LYS A 9 54.89 -14.91 -8.50
N THR A 10 54.06 -14.40 -7.62
CA THR A 10 53.09 -15.20 -6.88
C THR A 10 52.01 -15.67 -7.85
N THR A 11 52.06 -16.95 -8.16
CA THR A 11 51.01 -17.75 -8.78
C THR A 11 49.85 -17.92 -7.82
N SER A 12 48.74 -17.23 -8.08
CA SER A 12 47.42 -17.58 -7.54
C SER A 12 46.46 -17.74 -8.71
N LYS A 13 46.66 -18.85 -9.43
CA LYS A 13 45.80 -19.31 -10.51
C LYS A 13 45.20 -20.65 -10.08
N GLU A 14 44.38 -20.60 -9.04
CA GLU A 14 43.54 -21.72 -8.61
C GLU A 14 42.11 -21.24 -8.36
N ALA A 15 41.20 -21.94 -9.02
CA ALA A 15 39.82 -22.19 -8.58
C ALA A 15 38.94 -20.97 -8.25
N LYS A 16 38.42 -20.29 -9.28
CA LYS A 16 37.01 -19.88 -9.25
C LYS A 16 36.23 -20.82 -10.14
N SER A 17 35.83 -21.93 -9.52
CA SER A 17 34.84 -22.88 -9.99
C SER A 17 33.55 -22.16 -10.35
N ALA A 18 32.86 -22.73 -11.34
CA ALA A 18 31.59 -22.30 -11.88
C ALA A 18 30.54 -22.05 -10.79
N SER A 19 30.29 -20.79 -10.46
CA SER A 19 29.01 -20.36 -9.91
C SER A 19 28.12 -19.97 -11.10
N THR A 20 27.47 -20.95 -11.73
CA THR A 20 26.31 -20.68 -12.57
C THR A 20 25.24 -20.14 -11.64
N SER A 21 25.21 -18.82 -11.44
CA SER A 21 24.04 -18.17 -10.86
C SER A 21 22.90 -18.40 -11.85
N SER A 22 22.10 -19.42 -11.60
CA SER A 22 20.95 -19.80 -12.42
C SER A 22 19.90 -18.71 -12.30
N ASP A 23 20.04 -17.64 -13.08
CA ASP A 23 18.97 -16.67 -13.29
C ASP A 23 17.74 -17.44 -13.79
N PRO A 24 16.63 -17.47 -13.03
CA PRO A 24 15.44 -18.22 -13.39
C PRO A 24 14.87 -17.77 -14.73
N VAL A 25 15.07 -16.51 -15.13
CA VAL A 25 14.71 -16.01 -16.46
C VAL A 25 15.53 -16.71 -17.53
N VAL A 26 16.84 -16.83 -17.35
CA VAL A 26 17.73 -17.50 -18.32
C VAL A 26 17.38 -19.00 -18.41
N THR A 27 17.12 -19.66 -17.28
CA THR A 27 16.69 -21.07 -17.27
C THR A 27 15.39 -21.27 -18.04
N TYR A 28 14.39 -20.41 -17.84
CA TYR A 28 13.15 -20.44 -18.61
C TYR A 28 13.38 -20.19 -20.10
N LEU A 29 14.16 -19.16 -20.46
CA LEU A 29 14.46 -18.84 -21.86
C LEU A 29 15.17 -19.98 -22.58
N ASN A 30 16.07 -20.68 -21.89
CA ASN A 30 16.75 -21.85 -22.43
C ASN A 30 15.77 -23.01 -22.66
N ALA A 31 14.86 -23.26 -21.72
CA ALA A 31 13.84 -24.31 -21.85
C ALA A 31 12.93 -24.09 -23.07
N ILE A 32 12.50 -22.85 -23.33
CA ILE A 32 11.62 -22.55 -24.47
C ILE A 32 12.35 -22.39 -25.81
N SER A 33 13.69 -22.30 -25.79
CA SER A 33 14.48 -22.03 -27.00
C SER A 33 14.45 -23.19 -28.01
N GLY A 34 14.28 -24.42 -27.52
CA GLY A 34 14.24 -25.63 -28.32
C GLY A 34 12.97 -25.83 -29.14
N PHE A 35 11.89 -25.10 -28.84
CA PHE A 35 10.62 -25.24 -29.55
C PHE A 35 10.65 -24.58 -30.93
N ARG A 36 10.18 -25.33 -31.94
CA ARG A 36 10.06 -24.90 -33.33
C ARG A 36 8.81 -24.04 -33.52
N SER A 37 8.91 -23.02 -34.37
CA SER A 37 7.76 -22.24 -34.84
C SER A 37 6.93 -23.02 -35.86
N LEU A 38 5.61 -22.95 -35.75
CA LEU A 38 4.68 -23.63 -36.66
C LEU A 38 4.53 -22.89 -37.99
N THR A 39 4.37 -23.65 -39.07
CA THR A 39 3.92 -23.13 -40.36
C THR A 39 2.41 -22.90 -40.34
N LYS A 40 1.87 -22.20 -41.35
CA LYS A 40 0.42 -21.97 -41.44
C LYS A 40 -0.37 -23.27 -41.60
N GLU A 41 0.17 -24.22 -42.36
CA GLU A 41 -0.45 -25.53 -42.59
C GLU A 41 -0.46 -26.37 -41.31
N GLU A 42 0.65 -26.36 -40.56
CA GLU A 42 0.75 -27.02 -39.25
C GLU A 42 -0.18 -26.40 -38.21
N GLU A 43 -0.32 -25.05 -38.19
CA GLU A 43 -1.30 -24.37 -37.34
C GLU A 43 -2.72 -24.90 -37.62
N VAL A 44 -3.11 -25.01 -38.90
CA VAL A 44 -4.44 -25.50 -39.30
C VAL A 44 -4.66 -26.94 -38.83
N ASP A 45 -3.69 -27.84 -39.04
CA ASP A 45 -3.78 -29.23 -38.62
C ASP A 45 -3.91 -29.37 -37.09
N LEU A 46 -3.01 -28.72 -36.34
CA LEU A 46 -2.98 -28.81 -34.89
C LEU A 46 -4.25 -28.24 -34.26
N PHE A 47 -4.75 -27.09 -34.74
CA PHE A 47 -6.01 -26.55 -34.21
C PHE A 47 -7.23 -27.41 -34.59
N THR A 48 -7.19 -28.12 -35.71
CA THR A 48 -8.25 -29.08 -36.09
C THR A 48 -8.23 -30.29 -35.16
N ARG A 49 -7.05 -30.85 -34.89
CA ARG A 49 -6.86 -31.94 -33.92
C ARG A 49 -7.26 -31.53 -32.50
N TYR A 50 -6.86 -30.33 -32.08
CA TYR A 50 -7.26 -29.76 -30.79
C TYR A 50 -8.79 -29.65 -30.66
N LYS A 51 -9.50 -29.17 -31.70
CA LYS A 51 -10.97 -29.13 -31.71
C LYS A 51 -11.61 -30.51 -31.59
N ASN A 52 -10.93 -31.56 -32.04
CA ASN A 52 -11.36 -32.95 -31.90
C ASN A 52 -11.01 -33.58 -30.54
N GLY A 53 -10.43 -32.82 -29.61
CA GLY A 53 -10.11 -33.28 -28.24
C GLY A 53 -8.69 -33.85 -28.06
N ASP A 54 -7.75 -33.53 -28.96
CA ASP A 54 -6.35 -33.94 -28.83
C ASP A 54 -5.56 -33.00 -27.90
N ASP A 55 -5.29 -33.45 -26.68
CA ASP A 55 -4.50 -32.71 -25.69
C ASP A 55 -3.02 -32.56 -26.08
N ALA A 56 -2.46 -33.49 -26.86
CA ALA A 56 -1.08 -33.37 -27.34
C ALA A 56 -0.94 -32.21 -28.34
N ALA A 57 -1.94 -32.06 -29.22
CA ALA A 57 -2.01 -30.92 -30.12
C ALA A 57 -2.12 -29.59 -29.37
N TYR A 58 -2.87 -29.54 -28.26
CA TYR A 58 -2.93 -28.35 -27.40
C TYR A 58 -1.55 -27.98 -26.84
N ASN A 59 -0.82 -28.94 -26.26
CA ASN A 59 0.50 -28.69 -25.70
C ASN A 59 1.49 -28.22 -26.77
N GLU A 60 1.48 -28.83 -27.95
CA GLU A 60 2.35 -28.43 -29.07
C GLU A 60 2.06 -26.99 -29.52
N ILE A 61 0.77 -26.60 -29.63
CA ILE A 61 0.39 -25.21 -29.93
C ILE A 61 0.91 -24.25 -28.86
N VAL A 62 0.78 -24.60 -27.58
CA VAL A 62 1.27 -23.75 -26.47
C VAL A 62 2.78 -23.58 -26.57
N GLU A 63 3.53 -24.68 -26.58
CA GLU A 63 5.00 -24.70 -26.56
C GLU A 63 5.61 -23.95 -27.75
N SER A 64 5.09 -24.15 -28.96
CA SER A 64 5.54 -23.46 -30.16
C SER A 64 5.32 -21.94 -30.13
N ASN A 65 4.44 -21.44 -29.27
CA ASN A 65 4.11 -20.01 -29.17
C ASN A 65 4.67 -19.30 -27.93
N LEU A 66 5.33 -19.98 -26.99
CA LEU A 66 5.90 -19.35 -25.79
C LEU A 66 6.92 -18.25 -26.11
N ARG A 67 7.70 -18.40 -27.19
CA ARG A 67 8.67 -17.39 -27.65
C ARG A 67 7.99 -16.07 -28.05
N LEU A 68 6.77 -16.14 -28.59
CA LEU A 68 5.99 -14.95 -28.93
C LEU A 68 5.58 -14.18 -27.67
N VAL A 69 5.18 -14.90 -26.60
CA VAL A 69 4.81 -14.29 -25.31
C VAL A 69 5.99 -13.49 -24.75
N VAL A 70 7.18 -14.11 -24.69
CA VAL A 70 8.40 -13.43 -24.22
C VAL A 70 8.71 -12.18 -25.05
N LYS A 71 8.58 -12.25 -26.38
CA LYS A 71 8.80 -11.11 -27.28
C LYS A 71 7.81 -9.96 -26.98
N VAL A 72 6.56 -10.27 -26.67
CA VAL A 72 5.56 -9.27 -26.31
C VAL A 72 5.84 -8.69 -24.92
N ALA A 73 6.09 -9.53 -23.92
CA ALA A 73 6.36 -9.16 -22.52
C ALA A 73 7.59 -8.25 -22.38
N ARG A 74 8.64 -8.47 -23.18
CA ARG A 74 9.86 -7.64 -23.16
C ARG A 74 9.60 -6.14 -23.35
N ARG A 75 8.51 -5.75 -24.07
CA ARG A 75 8.14 -4.34 -24.24
C ARG A 75 7.56 -3.68 -22.99
N TYR A 76 7.14 -4.48 -22.02
CA TYR A 76 6.52 -4.04 -20.77
C TYR A 76 7.47 -4.18 -19.57
N PHE A 77 8.71 -4.60 -19.79
CA PHE A 77 9.73 -4.68 -18.75
C PHE A 77 9.98 -3.32 -18.09
N GLY A 78 10.23 -3.32 -16.78
CA GLY A 78 10.48 -2.09 -16.01
C GLY A 78 9.22 -1.30 -15.63
N ARG A 79 8.02 -1.89 -15.75
CA ARG A 79 6.74 -1.25 -15.36
C ARG A 79 6.22 -1.70 -13.99
N GLY A 80 7.13 -2.02 -13.06
CA GLY A 80 6.78 -2.39 -11.68
C GLY A 80 6.39 -3.86 -11.46
N ILE A 81 6.50 -4.71 -12.47
CA ILE A 81 6.29 -6.16 -12.38
C ILE A 81 7.53 -6.89 -12.89
N ALA A 82 7.90 -8.01 -12.26
CA ALA A 82 9.05 -8.81 -12.66
C ALA A 82 8.85 -9.45 -14.05
N MET A 83 9.95 -9.73 -14.75
CA MET A 83 9.88 -10.29 -16.11
C MET A 83 9.14 -11.64 -16.16
N LEU A 84 9.36 -12.50 -15.16
CA LEU A 84 8.70 -13.81 -15.08
C LEU A 84 7.19 -13.65 -14.91
N ASP A 85 6.74 -12.77 -14.02
CA ASP A 85 5.32 -12.51 -13.80
C ASP A 85 4.64 -11.94 -15.06
N LEU A 86 5.33 -11.05 -15.80
CA LEU A 86 4.85 -10.57 -17.10
C LEU A 86 4.73 -11.69 -18.14
N ILE A 87 5.67 -12.64 -18.13
CA ILE A 87 5.63 -13.81 -19.02
C ILE A 87 4.45 -14.70 -18.64
N GLU A 88 4.25 -14.99 -17.35
CA GLU A 88 3.16 -15.87 -16.91
C GLU A 88 1.78 -15.28 -17.20
N GLU A 89 1.58 -13.99 -16.95
CA GLU A 89 0.34 -13.30 -17.32
C GLU A 89 0.13 -13.29 -18.84
N GLY A 90 1.22 -13.15 -19.60
CA GLY A 90 1.22 -13.31 -21.05
C GLY A 90 0.87 -14.74 -21.50
N ASN A 91 1.34 -15.76 -20.78
CA ASN A 91 1.02 -17.17 -21.03
C ASN A 91 -0.47 -17.41 -20.81
N LEU A 92 -1.07 -16.87 -19.74
CA LEU A 92 -2.52 -16.92 -19.54
C LEU A 92 -3.30 -16.26 -20.70
N GLY A 93 -2.81 -15.14 -21.22
CA GLY A 93 -3.35 -14.50 -22.42
C GLY A 93 -3.22 -15.38 -23.67
N LEU A 94 -2.10 -16.08 -23.85
CA LEU A 94 -1.89 -17.04 -24.93
C LEU A 94 -2.90 -18.20 -24.83
N LEU A 95 -3.05 -18.81 -23.66
CA LEU A 95 -4.01 -19.90 -23.45
C LEU A 95 -5.45 -19.45 -23.73
N HIS A 96 -5.79 -18.22 -23.36
CA HIS A 96 -7.09 -17.64 -23.70
C HIS A 96 -7.28 -17.47 -25.21
N ALA A 97 -6.23 -17.08 -25.93
CA ALA A 97 -6.26 -16.96 -27.39
C ALA A 97 -6.47 -18.33 -28.05
N ILE A 98 -5.78 -19.37 -27.60
CA ILE A 98 -5.92 -20.75 -28.15
C ILE A 98 -7.38 -21.22 -28.03
N LYS A 99 -8.00 -21.04 -26.87
CA LYS A 99 -9.39 -21.46 -26.62
C LYS A 99 -10.42 -20.79 -27.53
N LYS A 100 -10.13 -19.59 -28.05
CA LYS A 100 -11.07 -18.78 -28.84
C LYS A 100 -10.68 -18.65 -30.31
N PHE A 101 -9.59 -19.28 -30.74
CA PHE A 101 -9.10 -19.12 -32.10
C PHE A 101 -9.95 -19.94 -33.09
N GLU A 102 -10.35 -19.30 -34.18
CA GLU A 102 -11.11 -19.90 -35.27
C GLU A 102 -10.26 -19.99 -36.53
N VAL A 103 -9.85 -21.20 -36.89
CA VAL A 103 -8.98 -21.50 -38.05
C VAL A 103 -9.65 -21.11 -39.37
N GLU A 104 -10.97 -21.25 -39.45
CA GLU A 104 -11.79 -20.98 -40.65
C GLU A 104 -11.66 -19.53 -41.15
N ARG A 105 -11.26 -18.59 -40.27
CA ARG A 105 -11.06 -17.19 -40.64
C ARG A 105 -9.79 -16.93 -41.45
N GLY A 106 -8.88 -17.92 -41.56
CA GLY A 106 -7.72 -17.88 -42.45
C GLY A 106 -6.56 -16.95 -42.03
N PHE A 107 -6.66 -16.27 -40.87
CA PHE A 107 -5.59 -15.44 -40.29
C PHE A 107 -4.57 -16.30 -39.55
N ARG A 108 -3.32 -15.80 -39.42
CA ARG A 108 -2.29 -16.45 -38.61
C ARG A 108 -2.65 -16.38 -37.12
N PHE A 109 -2.39 -17.47 -36.39
CA PHE A 109 -2.65 -17.50 -34.94
C PHE A 109 -1.87 -16.40 -34.20
N SER A 110 -0.62 -16.15 -34.60
CA SER A 110 0.23 -15.10 -34.02
C SER A 110 -0.39 -13.70 -34.08
N THR A 111 -1.14 -13.37 -35.14
CA THR A 111 -1.83 -12.08 -35.26
C THR A 111 -2.94 -11.95 -34.22
N TYR A 112 -3.68 -13.02 -33.96
CA TYR A 112 -4.77 -13.04 -32.99
C TYR A 112 -4.25 -13.08 -31.55
N SER A 113 -3.25 -13.91 -31.26
CA SER A 113 -2.73 -14.13 -29.91
C SER A 113 -2.06 -12.88 -29.33
N ILE A 114 -1.39 -12.07 -30.16
CA ILE A 114 -0.76 -10.81 -29.71
C ILE A 114 -1.74 -9.90 -28.97
N TRP A 115 -3.01 -9.82 -29.40
CA TRP A 115 -4.02 -8.98 -28.74
C TRP A 115 -4.31 -9.47 -27.33
N TRP A 116 -4.52 -10.78 -27.15
CA TRP A 116 -4.81 -11.37 -25.85
C TRP A 116 -3.60 -11.33 -24.91
N ILE A 117 -2.40 -11.63 -25.42
CA ILE A 117 -1.16 -11.55 -24.64
C ILE A 117 -0.98 -10.12 -24.12
N LYS A 118 -1.10 -9.10 -24.99
CA LYS A 118 -1.01 -7.69 -24.56
C LYS A 118 -2.07 -7.33 -23.53
N GLN A 119 -3.33 -7.71 -23.77
CA GLN A 119 -4.44 -7.37 -22.89
C GLN A 119 -4.25 -7.93 -21.47
N TYR A 120 -3.79 -9.18 -21.35
CA TYR A 120 -3.53 -9.79 -20.05
C TYR A 120 -2.35 -9.13 -19.34
N ILE A 121 -1.24 -8.90 -20.06
CA ILE A 121 -0.07 -8.21 -19.51
C ILE A 121 -0.43 -6.80 -19.03
N GLU A 122 -1.14 -6.01 -19.84
CA GLU A 122 -1.56 -4.65 -19.47
C GLU A 122 -2.51 -4.66 -18.27
N ARG A 123 -3.42 -5.63 -18.22
CA ARG A 123 -4.32 -5.81 -17.07
C ARG A 123 -3.56 -6.21 -15.81
N ALA A 124 -2.55 -7.09 -15.92
CA ALA A 124 -1.71 -7.48 -14.79
C ALA A 124 -0.94 -6.27 -14.24
N ILE A 125 -0.31 -5.49 -15.12
CA ILE A 125 0.36 -4.23 -14.78
C ILE A 125 -0.60 -3.30 -14.02
N MET A 126 -1.78 -3.03 -14.57
CA MET A 126 -2.75 -2.17 -13.88
C MET A 126 -3.19 -2.73 -12.51
N ASN A 127 -3.17 -4.04 -12.30
CA ASN A 127 -3.68 -4.62 -11.06
C ASN A 127 -2.63 -4.88 -9.98
N GLN A 128 -1.37 -5.10 -10.39
CA GLN A 128 -0.30 -5.61 -9.53
C GLN A 128 0.91 -4.67 -9.45
N SER A 129 1.05 -3.67 -10.33
CA SER A 129 2.27 -2.83 -10.36
C SER A 129 2.42 -1.88 -9.17
N ARG A 130 1.38 -1.71 -8.35
CA ARG A 130 1.36 -0.78 -7.21
C ARG A 130 1.17 -1.54 -5.91
N GLN A 131 1.86 -1.12 -4.86
CA GLN A 131 1.71 -1.67 -3.51
C GLN A 131 0.29 -1.44 -2.97
N ILE A 132 -0.24 -0.22 -3.17
CA ILE A 132 -1.64 0.09 -2.90
C ILE A 132 -2.43 -0.06 -4.20
N ARG A 133 -3.28 -1.09 -4.24
CA ARG A 133 -4.08 -1.43 -5.41
C ARG A 133 -5.08 -0.32 -5.74
N LEU A 134 -5.05 0.14 -6.99
CA LEU A 134 -6.07 1.05 -7.54
C LEU A 134 -6.98 0.31 -8.53
N PRO A 135 -8.28 0.65 -8.61
CA PRO A 135 -9.16 0.12 -9.64
C PRO A 135 -8.71 0.50 -11.06
N VAL A 136 -8.94 -0.39 -12.02
CA VAL A 136 -8.52 -0.22 -13.43
C VAL A 136 -9.02 1.10 -14.04
N HIS A 137 -10.26 1.51 -13.73
CA HIS A 137 -10.83 2.74 -14.28
C HIS A 137 -10.10 4.00 -13.77
N VAL A 138 -9.62 3.99 -12.52
CA VAL A 138 -8.84 5.09 -11.93
C VAL A 138 -7.47 5.19 -12.63
N ILE A 139 -6.79 4.06 -12.82
CA ILE A 139 -5.48 4.02 -13.48
C ILE A 139 -5.57 4.47 -14.94
N LYS A 140 -6.62 4.05 -15.66
CA LYS A 140 -6.88 4.50 -17.03
C LYS A 140 -7.06 6.02 -17.09
N LYS A 141 -7.86 6.60 -16.20
CA LYS A 141 -8.03 8.06 -16.12
C LYS A 141 -6.70 8.75 -15.80
N LEU A 142 -5.98 8.28 -14.79
CA LEU A 142 -4.66 8.83 -14.41
C LEU A 142 -3.67 8.79 -15.58
N THR A 143 -3.55 7.67 -16.27
CA THR A 143 -2.64 7.51 -17.42
C THR A 143 -3.07 8.41 -18.59
N SER A 144 -4.38 8.54 -18.85
CA SER A 144 -4.91 9.47 -19.85
C SER A 144 -4.56 10.92 -19.50
N TYR A 145 -4.71 11.33 -18.24
CA TYR A 145 -4.37 12.69 -17.79
C TYR A 145 -2.87 12.97 -17.89
N LEU A 146 -2.02 12.03 -17.47
CA LEU A 146 -0.55 12.16 -17.61
C LEU A 146 -0.13 12.22 -19.09
N ASN A 147 -0.73 11.40 -19.96
CA ASN A 147 -0.46 11.42 -21.40
C ASN A 147 -0.95 12.70 -22.07
N ALA A 148 -2.08 13.27 -21.61
CA ALA A 148 -2.56 14.54 -22.11
C ALA A 148 -1.66 15.69 -21.66
N GLY A 149 -1.26 15.72 -20.38
CA GLY A 149 -0.31 16.69 -19.84
C GLY A 149 1.03 16.67 -20.60
N THR A 150 1.60 15.48 -20.85
CA THR A 150 2.84 15.36 -21.64
C THR A 150 2.69 15.74 -23.12
N LYS A 151 1.48 15.68 -23.70
CA LYS A 151 1.22 16.16 -25.07
C LYS A 151 1.04 17.66 -25.11
N MET A 152 0.33 18.25 -24.14
CA MET A 152 0.10 19.69 -24.05
C MET A 152 1.39 20.44 -23.70
N GLY A 153 2.19 19.91 -22.76
CA GLY A 153 3.49 20.46 -22.34
C GLY A 153 4.62 20.35 -23.38
N LYS A 154 4.39 19.72 -24.55
CA LYS A 154 5.37 19.75 -25.65
C LYS A 154 5.45 21.10 -26.38
N SER A 155 4.58 22.04 -26.01
CA SER A 155 4.50 23.39 -26.59
C SER A 155 5.27 24.44 -25.78
N GLY A 156 5.66 24.14 -24.53
CA GLY A 156 6.35 25.06 -23.62
C GLY A 156 6.83 24.32 -22.37
N THR A 157 7.97 24.73 -21.82
CA THR A 157 8.67 24.13 -20.68
C THR A 157 7.92 24.14 -19.34
N GLU A 158 6.62 24.42 -19.33
CA GLU A 158 5.80 24.53 -18.12
C GLU A 158 5.00 23.25 -17.87
N GLU A 159 4.87 22.89 -16.58
CA GLU A 159 4.00 21.81 -16.16
C GLU A 159 2.53 22.22 -16.38
N VAL A 160 1.78 21.38 -17.11
CA VAL A 160 0.37 21.62 -17.43
C VAL A 160 -0.48 21.61 -16.17
N SER A 161 -1.29 22.65 -15.98
CA SER A 161 -2.16 22.78 -14.81
C SER A 161 -3.30 21.75 -14.82
N CYS A 162 -3.81 21.39 -13.64
CA CYS A 162 -5.00 20.54 -13.52
C CYS A 162 -6.22 21.16 -14.22
N GLU A 163 -6.30 22.49 -14.29
CA GLU A 163 -7.39 23.22 -14.96
C GLU A 163 -7.36 23.04 -16.49
N GLU A 164 -6.17 23.00 -17.08
CA GLU A 164 -5.98 22.80 -18.52
C GLU A 164 -6.33 21.36 -18.92
N ILE A 165 -5.95 20.39 -18.08
CA ILE A 165 -6.34 18.98 -18.24
C ILE A 165 -7.86 18.84 -18.10
N ALA A 166 -8.46 19.48 -17.11
CA ALA A 166 -9.91 19.47 -16.90
C ALA A 166 -10.66 20.02 -18.13
N SER A 167 -10.18 21.14 -18.67
CA SER A 167 -10.73 21.75 -19.89
C SER A 167 -10.57 20.86 -21.12
N HIS A 168 -9.45 20.14 -21.25
CA HIS A 168 -9.22 19.22 -22.37
C HIS A 168 -10.15 18.01 -22.37
N PHE A 169 -10.54 17.53 -21.19
CA PHE A 169 -11.40 16.35 -21.02
C PHE A 169 -12.88 16.69 -20.73
N ASP A 170 -13.24 17.98 -20.65
CA ASP A 170 -14.58 18.47 -20.30
C ASP A 170 -15.10 17.87 -18.98
N VAL A 171 -14.25 17.95 -17.94
CA VAL A 171 -14.53 17.44 -16.59
C VAL A 171 -14.26 18.52 -15.55
N GLU A 172 -14.82 18.36 -14.35
CA GLU A 172 -14.57 19.27 -13.24
C GLU A 172 -13.12 19.19 -12.74
N VAL A 173 -12.55 20.35 -12.37
CA VAL A 173 -11.18 20.47 -11.87
C VAL A 173 -10.96 19.61 -10.62
N ASP A 174 -11.94 19.55 -9.71
CA ASP A 174 -11.87 18.74 -8.49
C ASP A 174 -11.69 17.24 -8.79
N GLN A 175 -12.35 16.73 -9.82
CA GLN A 175 -12.20 15.32 -10.23
C GLN A 175 -10.78 15.03 -10.75
N VAL A 176 -10.19 15.95 -11.51
CA VAL A 176 -8.81 15.83 -11.99
C VAL A 176 -7.84 15.89 -10.81
N GLN A 177 -8.01 16.85 -9.91
CA GLN A 177 -7.19 16.98 -8.70
C GLN A 177 -7.27 15.72 -7.84
N HIS A 178 -8.47 15.18 -7.62
CA HIS A 178 -8.67 13.95 -6.86
C HIS A 178 -7.92 12.77 -7.47
N ILE A 179 -7.97 12.61 -8.80
CA ILE A 179 -7.25 11.53 -9.49
C ILE A 179 -5.73 11.77 -9.48
N MET A 180 -5.29 13.01 -9.61
CA MET A 180 -3.86 13.37 -9.58
C MET A 180 -3.21 13.13 -8.21
N LYS A 181 -3.97 13.11 -7.11
CA LYS A 181 -3.46 12.69 -5.78
C LYS A 181 -2.86 11.28 -5.82
N TYR A 182 -3.39 10.39 -6.66
CA TYR A 182 -2.90 9.02 -6.84
C TYR A 182 -1.67 8.91 -7.77
N LYS A 183 -1.14 10.03 -8.26
CA LYS A 183 0.13 10.06 -8.99
C LYS A 183 1.30 9.59 -8.11
N LEU A 184 1.28 9.97 -6.83
CA LEU A 184 2.29 9.60 -5.84
C LEU A 184 2.34 8.08 -5.67
N ASP A 185 3.54 7.52 -5.65
CA ASP A 185 3.76 6.12 -5.36
C ASP A 185 4.37 5.96 -3.96
N THR A 186 4.26 4.76 -3.40
CA THR A 186 4.81 4.41 -2.09
C THR A 186 6.34 4.49 -2.09
N LYS A 187 6.92 5.00 -1.00
CA LYS A 187 8.37 4.96 -0.74
C LYS A 187 8.69 3.97 0.35
N SER A 188 9.88 3.37 0.29
CA SER A 188 10.35 2.47 1.34
C SER A 188 10.73 3.28 2.58
N LEU A 189 10.38 2.79 3.77
CA LEU A 189 10.86 3.34 5.04
C LEU A 189 12.35 3.04 5.28
N ASP A 190 12.88 2.03 4.61
CA ASP A 190 14.29 1.64 4.67
C ASP A 190 15.16 2.43 3.67
N ASP A 191 14.55 3.33 2.88
CA ASP A 191 15.30 4.20 1.98
C ASP A 191 16.19 5.15 2.80
N THR A 192 17.50 5.06 2.62
CA THR A 192 18.51 5.89 3.29
C THR A 192 18.90 7.12 2.49
N GLY A 193 18.37 7.29 1.27
CA GLY A 193 18.78 8.36 0.34
C GLY A 193 18.33 9.78 0.70
N TYR A 194 17.75 10.00 1.88
CA TYR A 194 17.21 11.32 2.26
C TYR A 194 18.23 12.20 3.02
N THR A 195 19.28 11.61 3.59
CA THR A 195 20.32 12.34 4.35
C THR A 195 21.72 11.86 3.95
N ASP A 196 22.75 12.70 4.13
CA ASP A 196 24.17 12.32 3.94
C ASP A 196 24.64 11.21 4.92
N SER A 197 23.81 10.89 5.91
CA SER A 197 23.98 9.78 6.85
C SER A 197 23.17 8.55 6.41
N ASP A 198 23.64 7.34 6.75
CA ASP A 198 22.94 6.04 6.57
C ASP A 198 21.62 5.90 7.38
N VAL A 199 20.91 7.00 7.59
CA VAL A 199 19.70 7.11 8.39
C VAL A 199 18.52 6.80 7.50
N SER A 200 17.77 5.76 7.85
CA SER A 200 16.56 5.38 7.13
C SER A 200 15.39 6.27 7.52
N LEU A 201 14.44 6.46 6.61
CA LEU A 201 13.21 7.20 6.87
C LEU A 201 12.46 6.68 8.12
N SER A 202 12.51 5.37 8.38
CA SER A 202 11.90 4.73 9.56
C SER A 202 12.33 5.35 10.90
N SER A 203 13.56 5.87 10.97
CA SER A 203 14.12 6.46 12.20
C SER A 203 13.73 7.93 12.41
N VAL A 204 13.23 8.58 11.35
CA VAL A 204 12.80 10.00 11.38
C VAL A 204 11.30 10.12 11.65
N VAL A 205 10.52 9.11 11.23
CA VAL A 205 9.06 9.13 11.39
C VAL A 205 8.68 8.97 12.86
N VAL A 206 7.97 9.97 13.39
CA VAL A 206 7.45 9.98 14.76
C VAL A 206 6.26 9.03 14.88
N ASP A 207 6.20 8.26 15.96
CA ASP A 207 5.01 7.48 16.31
C ASP A 207 3.94 8.38 16.95
N PRO A 208 2.80 8.62 16.29
CA PRO A 208 1.72 9.46 16.84
C PRO A 208 1.00 8.82 18.03
N LYS A 209 1.20 7.53 18.31
CA LYS A 209 0.62 6.85 19.47
C LYS A 209 1.54 6.86 20.70
N SER A 210 2.81 7.23 20.52
CA SER A 210 3.72 7.40 21.63
C SER A 210 3.21 8.54 22.51
N ARG A 211 2.93 8.24 23.77
CA ARG A 211 2.57 9.26 24.75
C ARG A 211 3.84 9.91 25.27
N ASP A 212 3.82 11.22 25.46
CA ASP A 212 4.92 11.91 26.13
C ASP A 212 5.06 11.36 27.56
N PRO A 213 6.27 10.97 28.01
CA PRO A 213 6.51 10.61 29.40
C PRO A 213 6.00 11.65 30.41
N LEU A 214 6.05 12.95 30.08
CA LEU A 214 5.49 14.01 30.91
C LEU A 214 3.98 13.90 31.04
N ASP A 215 3.27 13.60 29.96
CA ASP A 215 1.82 13.39 29.98
C ASP A 215 1.45 12.16 30.80
N ILE A 216 2.26 11.09 30.74
CA ILE A 216 2.03 9.88 31.55
C ILE A 216 2.14 10.21 33.04
N VAL A 217 3.23 10.87 33.44
CA VAL A 217 3.47 11.27 34.84
C VAL A 217 2.43 12.27 35.31
N GLY A 218 2.05 13.24 34.47
CA GLY A 218 1.00 14.21 34.76
C GLY A 218 -0.35 13.54 34.98
N ASN A 219 -0.72 12.59 34.12
CA ASN A 219 -1.95 11.82 34.27
C ASN A 219 -1.96 10.96 35.55
N ASP A 220 -0.86 10.30 35.88
CA ASP A 220 -0.79 9.49 37.10
C ASP A 220 -0.79 10.35 38.36
N SER A 221 -0.13 11.50 38.35
CA SER A 221 -0.22 12.49 39.43
C SER A 221 -1.65 13.01 39.58
N THR A 222 -2.34 13.29 38.47
CA THR A 222 -3.74 13.71 38.46
C THR A 222 -4.66 12.63 39.04
N LYS A 223 -4.43 11.35 38.72
CA LYS A 223 -5.19 10.23 39.31
C LYS A 223 -4.94 10.09 40.81
N GLN A 224 -3.70 10.26 41.27
CA GLN A 224 -3.38 10.20 42.70
C GLN A 224 -4.10 11.32 43.46
N LEU A 225 -4.03 12.55 42.97
CA LEU A 225 -4.76 13.69 43.56
C LEU A 225 -6.28 13.48 43.54
N LEU A 226 -6.81 12.92 42.44
CA LEU A 226 -8.22 12.58 42.34
C LEU A 226 -8.62 11.56 43.43
N ASN A 227 -7.83 10.50 43.61
CA ASN A 227 -8.07 9.49 44.64
C ASN A 227 -7.99 10.10 46.05
N GLU A 228 -7.00 10.96 46.33
CA GLU A 228 -6.91 11.67 47.61
C GLU A 228 -8.14 12.57 47.89
N TRP A 229 -8.73 13.17 46.86
CA TRP A 229 -9.96 13.96 47.01
C TRP A 229 -11.20 13.09 47.17
N LEU A 230 -11.25 11.94 46.49
CA LEU A 230 -12.32 10.95 46.63
C LEU A 230 -12.32 10.35 48.04
N ASP A 231 -11.16 10.05 48.63
CA ASP A 231 -11.02 9.53 50.00
C ASP A 231 -11.52 10.50 51.08
N LYS A 232 -11.59 11.81 50.78
CA LYS A 232 -12.11 12.84 51.69
C LYS A 232 -13.63 13.02 51.62
N LEU A 233 -14.29 12.36 50.66
CA LEU A 233 -15.75 12.38 50.54
C LEU A 233 -16.39 11.41 51.53
N ASP A 234 -17.64 11.70 51.91
CA ASP A 234 -18.41 10.75 52.70
C ASP A 234 -18.81 9.56 51.81
N GLU A 235 -19.03 8.38 52.40
CA GLU A 235 -19.27 7.12 51.68
C GLU A 235 -20.40 7.22 50.63
N LEU A 236 -21.48 7.94 50.95
CA LEU A 236 -22.59 8.19 50.00
C LEU A 236 -22.22 9.15 48.86
N ASP A 237 -21.36 10.14 49.12
CA ASP A 237 -20.90 11.10 48.13
C ASP A 237 -19.92 10.41 47.16
N TYR A 238 -19.03 9.57 47.70
CA TYR A 238 -18.08 8.74 46.95
C TYR A 238 -18.79 7.79 45.98
N GLN A 239 -19.75 6.99 46.47
CA GLN A 239 -20.53 6.05 45.67
C GLN A 239 -21.28 6.73 44.50
N VAL A 240 -21.87 7.90 44.75
CA VAL A 240 -22.57 8.66 43.71
C VAL A 240 -21.61 9.17 42.64
N ILE A 241 -20.43 9.67 43.01
CA ILE A 241 -19.44 10.20 42.05
C ILE A 241 -18.83 9.07 41.21
N ILE A 242 -18.45 7.96 41.81
CA ILE A 242 -17.85 6.82 41.10
C ILE A 242 -18.80 6.26 40.04
N HIS A 243 -20.04 5.98 40.43
CA HIS A 243 -21.02 5.43 39.50
C HIS A 243 -21.49 6.44 38.45
N ARG A 244 -21.49 7.74 38.77
CA ARG A 244 -21.89 8.78 37.81
C ARG A 244 -20.86 8.98 36.70
N TYR A 245 -19.58 9.01 37.06
CA TYR A 245 -18.49 9.31 36.12
C TYR A 245 -17.76 8.06 35.62
N GLY A 246 -18.12 6.88 36.11
CA GLY A 246 -17.49 5.62 35.67
C GLY A 246 -16.03 5.50 36.12
N LEU A 247 -15.77 5.84 37.38
CA LEU A 247 -14.44 5.69 37.99
C LEU A 247 -14.27 4.27 38.54
N GLU A 248 -13.03 3.86 38.84
CA GLU A 248 -12.70 2.53 39.41
C GLU A 248 -13.22 1.33 38.59
N GLY A 249 -13.35 1.48 37.28
CA GLY A 249 -13.80 0.41 36.39
C GLY A 249 -15.32 0.23 36.30
N HIS A 250 -16.09 1.19 36.82
CA HIS A 250 -17.52 1.27 36.57
C HIS A 250 -17.86 1.97 35.25
N ASP A 251 -19.01 1.65 34.67
CA ASP A 251 -19.56 2.44 33.56
C ASP A 251 -20.23 3.72 34.09
N ALA A 252 -20.20 4.79 33.28
CA ALA A 252 -20.88 6.04 33.60
C ALA A 252 -22.40 5.86 33.53
N LYS A 253 -23.09 6.05 34.67
CA LYS A 253 -24.54 5.83 34.81
C LYS A 253 -25.35 7.13 34.80
N THR A 254 -26.62 7.05 34.41
CA THR A 254 -27.57 8.17 34.52
C THR A 254 -27.94 8.45 35.99
N LEU A 255 -28.43 9.66 36.31
CA LEU A 255 -28.85 9.99 37.70
C LEU A 255 -29.93 9.05 38.23
N GLU A 256 -30.76 8.52 37.35
CA GLU A 256 -31.82 7.57 37.67
C GLU A 256 -31.26 6.18 37.96
N GLU A 257 -30.31 5.71 37.14
CA GLU A 257 -29.59 4.46 37.36
C GLU A 257 -28.74 4.49 38.64
N VAL A 258 -28.04 5.59 38.91
CA VAL A 258 -27.30 5.77 40.18
C VAL A 258 -28.28 5.76 41.36
N GLY A 259 -29.45 6.38 41.22
CA GLY A 259 -30.51 6.36 42.23
C GLY A 259 -31.03 4.94 42.52
N ALA A 260 -31.19 4.13 41.47
CA ALA A 260 -31.58 2.72 41.61
C ALA A 260 -30.51 1.87 42.33
N VAL A 261 -29.22 2.15 42.09
CA VAL A 261 -28.10 1.43 42.72
C VAL A 261 -27.94 1.81 44.20
N VAL A 262 -28.06 3.09 44.53
CA VAL A 262 -27.83 3.63 45.89
C VAL A 262 -29.13 3.65 46.73
N GLY A 263 -30.28 3.36 46.13
CA GLY A 263 -31.58 3.37 46.81
C GLY A 263 -32.15 4.76 47.09
N LEU A 264 -31.83 5.74 46.24
CA LEU A 264 -32.21 7.15 46.39
C LEU A 264 -33.02 7.66 45.19
N THR A 265 -33.82 8.71 45.40
CA THR A 265 -34.52 9.38 44.30
C THR A 265 -33.53 10.13 43.40
N ARG A 266 -33.87 10.26 42.12
CA ARG A 266 -33.07 11.00 41.12
C ARG A 266 -32.65 12.40 41.60
N GLU A 267 -33.58 13.16 42.17
CA GLU A 267 -33.27 14.52 42.65
C GLU A 267 -32.34 14.49 43.87
N ARG A 268 -32.45 13.46 44.72
CA ARG A 268 -31.54 13.30 45.85
C ARG A 268 -30.12 12.98 45.40
N VAL A 269 -29.94 12.13 44.40
CA VAL A 269 -28.63 11.87 43.77
C VAL A 269 -28.05 13.16 43.18
N ARG A 270 -28.87 13.99 42.52
CA ARG A 270 -28.43 15.29 41.97
C ARG A 270 -27.91 16.22 43.06
N GLN A 271 -28.62 16.32 44.20
CA GLN A 271 -28.20 17.13 45.34
C GLN A 271 -26.87 16.64 45.92
N ILE A 272 -26.73 15.32 46.09
CA ILE A 272 -25.50 14.69 46.58
C ILE A 272 -24.34 14.95 45.62
N GLN A 273 -24.54 14.80 44.32
CA GLN A 273 -23.53 15.09 43.30
C GLN A 273 -23.01 16.52 43.40
N ILE A 274 -23.91 17.52 43.45
CA ILE A 274 -23.52 18.94 43.53
C ILE A 274 -22.73 19.22 44.82
N ARG A 275 -23.16 18.63 45.94
CA ARG A 275 -22.46 18.75 47.22
C ARG A 275 -21.07 18.12 47.18
N ALA A 276 -20.95 16.90 46.66
CA ALA A 276 -19.70 16.18 46.52
C ALA A 276 -18.70 16.94 45.64
N LEU A 277 -19.14 17.42 44.46
CA LEU A 277 -18.30 18.24 43.57
C LEU A 277 -17.87 19.56 44.23
N SER A 278 -18.76 20.19 45.02
CA SER A 278 -18.41 21.40 45.76
C SER A 278 -17.35 21.13 46.84
N ARG A 279 -17.40 19.96 47.48
CA ARG A 279 -16.40 19.54 48.48
C ARG A 279 -15.07 19.20 47.81
N MET A 280 -15.07 18.46 46.70
CA MET A 280 -13.87 18.20 45.91
C MET A 280 -13.21 19.51 45.43
N ARG A 281 -13.99 20.49 44.97
CA ARG A 281 -13.48 21.81 44.58
C ARG A 281 -12.79 22.54 45.74
N ARG A 282 -13.32 22.44 46.97
CA ARG A 282 -12.65 23.03 48.14
C ARG A 282 -11.33 22.32 48.46
N CYS A 283 -11.29 20.99 48.34
CA CYS A 283 -10.06 20.21 48.53
C CYS A 283 -9.00 20.56 47.48
N MET A 284 -9.42 20.73 46.22
CA MET A 284 -8.58 21.15 45.11
C MET A 284 -7.95 22.54 45.35
N ASN A 285 -8.75 23.53 45.74
CA ASN A 285 -8.25 24.88 46.06
C ASN A 285 -7.30 24.88 47.27
N PHE A 286 -7.54 24.01 48.27
CA PHE A 286 -6.65 23.87 49.43
C PHE A 286 -5.30 23.24 49.06
N SER A 287 -5.28 22.35 48.07
CA SER A 287 -4.07 21.74 47.50
C SER A 287 -3.31 22.69 46.55
N GLY A 288 -3.77 23.93 46.35
CA GLY A 288 -3.10 24.93 45.53
C GLY A 288 -3.25 24.73 44.02
N ILE A 289 -4.22 23.92 43.58
CA ILE A 289 -4.50 23.67 42.16
C ILE A 289 -5.70 24.54 41.76
N ASP A 290 -5.43 25.69 41.14
CA ASP A 290 -6.48 26.58 40.62
C ASP A 290 -6.79 26.27 39.15
N LEU A 291 -7.97 25.73 38.86
CA LEU A 291 -8.44 25.44 37.49
C LEU A 291 -8.59 26.69 36.60
N ASN A 292 -8.56 27.90 37.18
CA ASN A 292 -8.67 29.15 36.44
C ASN A 292 -7.40 29.51 35.66
N GLU A 293 -6.22 28.98 36.04
CA GLU A 293 -4.98 29.16 35.27
C GLU A 293 -4.85 28.14 34.12
N ALA A 294 -5.46 26.95 34.24
CA ALA A 294 -5.36 25.90 33.22
C ALA A 294 -6.18 26.18 31.94
N ASN A 295 -7.21 27.02 32.00
CA ASN A 295 -8.08 27.35 30.85
C ASN A 295 -7.56 28.53 30.01
N MET A 296 -6.45 29.18 30.38
CA MET A 296 -5.83 30.26 29.59
C MET A 296 -4.81 29.75 28.56
N GLY A 297 -4.43 28.46 28.59
CA GLY A 297 -3.41 27.90 27.69
C GLY A 297 -3.92 27.36 26.34
N ASP A 298 -5.24 27.18 26.18
CA ASP A 298 -5.86 26.52 25.01
C ASP A 298 -6.67 27.48 24.12
N GLN A 299 -6.56 28.80 24.33
CA GLN A 299 -7.23 29.81 23.47
C GLN A 299 -6.30 30.54 22.49
N ASP A 300 -4.99 30.31 22.57
CA ASP A 300 -4.02 30.85 21.61
C ASP A 300 -3.33 29.70 20.86
N LEU A 301 -4.07 28.99 20.00
CA LEU A 301 -3.57 28.21 18.85
C LEU A 301 -4.70 27.94 17.83
#